data_AF-A0A401NYA5-F1
#
_entry.id   AF-A0A401NYA5-F1
#
_cell.length_a   1.000
_cell.length_b   1.000
_cell.length_c   1.000
_cell.angle_alpha   90.00
_cell.angle_beta   90.00
_cell.angle_gamma   90.00
#
_symmetry.space_group_name_H-M   'P 1'
#
loop_
_entity.id
_entity.type
_entity.pdbx_description
1 polymer ?
#
loop_
_entity_poly.entity_id
_entity_poly.type
_entity_poly.pdbx_seq_one_letter_code
_entity_poly.pdbx_strand_id
1 'polypeptide(L)' 'MGNKSVSSLAGIGTTLGRKLEEQGFDKAYVVLGQFLVLRKDDELFKDWLKDICGANSKQAGQCTTCLQEWCNAFL' A
#
# COMPACT_ATOMS: atom_id res chain seq x y z
N MET A 1 -4.71 11.53 2.45
CA MET A 1 -3.35 11.00 2.12
C MET A 1 -2.42 12.05 1.52
N GLY A 2 -2.92 13.10 0.82
CA GLY A 2 -2.07 14.19 0.32
C GLY A 2 -0.86 13.71 -0.49
N ASN A 3 0.24 14.45 -0.46
CA ASN A 3 1.50 14.10 -1.14
C ASN A 3 2.49 13.32 -0.25
N LYS A 4 2.00 12.55 0.73
CA LYS A 4 2.87 11.73 1.60
C LYS A 4 3.62 10.68 0.77
N SER A 5 4.88 10.42 1.13
CA SER A 5 5.67 9.32 0.55
C SER A 5 4.98 7.98 0.80
N VAL A 6 5.19 7.01 -0.09
CA VAL A 6 4.71 5.63 0.08
C VAL A 6 5.17 4.98 1.39
N SER A 7 6.35 5.37 1.89
CA SER A 7 6.90 4.93 3.18
C SER A 7 6.11 5.42 4.41
N SER A 8 5.13 6.31 4.21
CA SER A 8 4.21 6.74 5.28
C SER A 8 3.05 5.77 5.52
N LEU A 9 2.87 4.76 4.66
CA LEU A 9 1.87 3.72 4.86
C LEU A 9 2.34 2.74 5.93
N ALA A 10 1.43 2.34 6.82
CA ALA A 10 1.74 1.32 7.82
C ALA A 10 2.20 0.02 7.13
N GLY A 11 3.19 -0.66 7.71
CA GLY A 11 3.78 -1.86 7.11
C GLY A 11 4.78 -1.60 5.98
N ILE A 12 4.87 -0.38 5.42
CA ILE A 12 5.83 -0.02 4.37
C ILE A 12 7.04 0.71 4.97
N GLY A 13 8.07 -0.06 5.34
CA GLY A 13 9.36 0.49 5.75
C GLY A 13 10.20 1.00 4.57
N THR A 14 11.36 1.58 4.85
CA THR A 14 12.27 2.16 3.84
C THR A 14 12.65 1.20 2.71
N THR A 15 12.92 -0.07 3.02
CA THR A 15 13.27 -1.09 2.01
C THR A 15 12.12 -1.38 1.05
N LEU A 16 10.89 -1.56 1.56
CA LEU A 16 9.72 -1.79 0.71
C LEU A 16 9.33 -0.52 -0.04
N GLY A 17 9.44 0.64 0.61
CA GLY A 17 9.17 1.94 0.02
C GLY A 17 10.06 2.21 -1.19
N ARG A 18 11.37 1.93 -1.09
CA ARG A 18 12.29 2.08 -2.23
C ARG A 18 11.90 1.18 -3.41
N LYS A 19 11.55 -0.08 -3.15
CA LYS A 19 11.10 -0.99 -4.22
C LYS A 19 9.81 -0.50 -4.88
N LEU A 20 8.88 0.02 -4.09
CA LEU A 20 7.64 0.62 -4.61
C LEU A 20 7.96 1.87 -5.46
N GLU A 21 8.85 2.75 -4.98
CA GLU A 21 9.34 3.91 -5.73
C GLU A 21 9.97 3.52 -7.08
N GLU A 22 10.80 2.46 -7.11
CA GLU A 22 11.39 1.91 -8.34
C GLU A 22 10.34 1.39 -9.33
N GLN A 23 9.17 0.96 -8.84
CA GLN A 23 8.03 0.54 -9.65
C GLN A 23 7.07 1.70 -9.99
N GLY A 24 7.39 2.94 -9.61
CA GLY A 24 6.57 4.13 -9.87
C GLY A 24 5.50 4.44 -8.80
N PHE A 25 5.53 3.75 -7.66
CA PHE A 25 4.63 3.96 -6.52
C PHE A 25 5.29 4.81 -5.44
N ASP A 26 5.69 6.04 -5.78
CA ASP A 26 6.46 6.91 -4.88
C ASP A 26 5.61 7.64 -3.82
N LYS A 27 4.31 7.82 -4.09
CA LYS A 27 3.37 8.47 -3.16
C LYS A 27 2.33 7.48 -2.63
N ALA A 28 1.91 7.72 -1.39
CA ALA A 28 0.90 6.90 -0.71
C ALA A 28 -0.44 6.84 -1.48
N TYR A 29 -0.82 7.93 -2.17
CA TYR A 29 -2.07 7.94 -2.96
C TYR A 29 -2.00 7.04 -4.21
N VAL A 30 -0.80 6.75 -4.74
CA VAL A 30 -0.64 5.86 -5.91
C VAL A 30 -0.94 4.43 -5.49
N VAL A 31 -0.42 4.01 -4.32
CA VAL A 31 -0.74 2.70 -3.73
C VAL A 31 -2.22 2.61 -3.34
N LEU A 32 -2.81 3.68 -2.80
CA LEU A 32 -4.26 3.74 -2.58
C LEU A 32 -5.02 3.53 -3.91
N GLY A 33 -4.59 4.18 -5.00
CA GLY A 33 -5.20 4.01 -6.31
C GLY A 33 -5.22 2.54 -6.74
N GLN A 34 -4.12 1.83 -6.56
CA GLN A 34 -4.05 0.39 -6.83
C GLN A 34 -5.00 -0.42 -5.95
N PHE A 35 -5.08 -0.12 -4.65
CA PHE A 35 -6.04 -0.75 -3.74
C PHE A 35 -7.49 -0.57 -4.21
N LEU A 36 -7.83 0.61 -4.73
CA LEU A 36 -9.16 0.90 -5.28
C LEU A 36 -9.42 0.19 -6.61
N VAL A 37 -8.42 0.06 -7.49
CA VAL A 37 -8.51 -0.74 -8.73
C VAL A 37 -8.83 -2.21 -8.41
N LEU A 38 -8.21 -2.74 -7.36
CA LEU A 38 -8.49 -4.08 -6.83
C LEU A 38 -9.80 -4.14 -6.01
N ARG A 39 -10.66 -3.13 -6.11
CA ARG A 39 -11.98 -3.06 -5.44
C ARG A 39 -11.91 -3.23 -3.92
N LYS A 40 -10.81 -2.80 -3.31
CA LYS A 40 -10.52 -2.96 -1.88
C LYS A 40 -10.50 -4.44 -1.44
N ASP A 41 -10.21 -5.36 -2.37
CA ASP A 41 -10.07 -6.78 -2.06
C ASP A 41 -8.77 -7.03 -1.29
N ASP A 42 -8.95 -7.55 -0.08
CA ASP A 42 -7.88 -7.75 0.90
C ASP A 42 -6.83 -8.76 0.43
N GLU A 43 -7.26 -9.87 -0.16
CA GLU A 43 -6.36 -10.95 -0.56
C GLU A 43 -5.60 -10.55 -1.82
N LEU A 44 -6.31 -10.03 -2.84
CA LEU A 44 -5.69 -9.57 -4.07
C LEU A 44 -4.68 -8.43 -3.82
N PHE A 45 -4.98 -7.51 -2.90
CA PHE A 45 -4.04 -6.44 -2.59
C PHE A 45 -2.81 -6.94 -1.83
N LYS A 46 -2.97 -7.87 -0.89
CA LYS A 46 -1.84 -8.46 -0.16
C LYS A 46 -0.92 -9.25 -1.09
N ASP A 47 -1.50 -10.01 -2.01
CA ASP A 47 -0.75 -10.76 -3.03
C ASP A 47 -0.03 -9.81 -3.98
N TRP A 48 -0.72 -8.77 -4.48
CA TRP A 48 -0.09 -7.73 -5.31
C TRP A 48 1.10 -7.06 -4.60
N LEU A 49 0.92 -6.69 -3.32
CA LEU A 49 1.97 -5.99 -2.56
C LEU A 49 3.18 -6.91 -2.31
N LYS A 50 2.94 -8.20 -2.10
CA LYS A 50 3.99 -9.21 -2.02
C LYS A 50 4.73 -9.34 -3.35
N ASP A 51 4.03 -9.39 -4.47
CA ASP A 51 4.65 -9.57 -5.78
C ASP A 51 5.47 -8.34 -6.21
N ILE A 52 4.97 -7.13 -5.95
CA ILE A 52 5.61 -5.91 -6.43
C ILE A 52 6.81 -5.45 -5.59
N CYS A 53 6.81 -5.68 -4.27
CA CYS A 53 7.88 -5.21 -3.39
C CYS A 53 8.43 -6.28 -2.42
N GLY A 54 7.87 -7.48 -2.41
CA GLY A 54 8.29 -8.57 -1.51
C GLY A 54 7.82 -8.38 -0.08
N ALA A 55 6.69 -7.70 0.15
CA ALA A 55 6.11 -7.57 1.48
C ALA A 55 5.74 -8.94 2.07
N ASN A 56 6.05 -9.15 3.35
CA ASN A 56 5.57 -10.33 4.07
C ASN A 56 4.12 -10.15 4.54
N SER A 57 3.48 -11.23 5.00
CA SER A 57 2.07 -11.23 5.42
C SER A 57 1.75 -10.19 6.50
N LYS A 58 2.68 -9.92 7.43
CA LYS A 58 2.49 -8.91 8.49
C LYS A 58 2.50 -7.50 7.90
N GLN A 59 3.48 -7.19 7.07
CA GLN A 59 3.61 -5.88 6.40
C GLN A 59 2.42 -5.61 5.50
N ALA A 60 2.03 -6.60 4.69
CA ALA A 60 0.89 -6.50 3.81
C ALA A 60 -0.43 -6.33 4.58
N GLY A 61 -0.61 -7.07 5.66
CA GLY A 61 -1.75 -6.90 6.57
C GLY A 61 -1.85 -5.48 7.13
N GLN A 62 -0.74 -4.96 7.69
CA GLN A 62 -0.70 -3.60 8.23
C GLN A 62 -1.02 -2.52 7.18
N CYS A 63 -0.48 -2.67 5.97
CA CYS A 63 -0.74 -1.73 4.87
C CYS A 63 -2.20 -1.78 4.45
N THR A 64 -2.76 -2.97 4.28
CA THR A 64 -4.16 -3.17 3.89
C THR A 64 -5.12 -2.55 4.90
N THR A 65 -4.95 -2.86 6.19
CA THR A 65 -5.78 -2.30 7.26
C THR A 65 -5.69 -0.77 7.30
N CYS A 66 -4.49 -0.21 7.18
CA CYS A 66 -4.30 1.25 7.13
C CYS A 66 -5.03 1.91 5.97
N LEU A 67 -5.00 1.31 4.77
CA LEU A 67 -5.72 1.82 3.60
C LEU A 67 -7.22 1.69 3.77
N GLN A 68 -7.71 0.61 4.37
CA GLN A 68 -9.12 0.36 4.59
C GLN A 68 -9.70 1.32 5.64
N GLU A 69 -9.02 1.54 6.76
CA GLU A 69 -9.38 2.55 7.75
C GLU A 69 -9.40 3.95 7.14
N TRP A 70 -8.40 4.27 6.31
CA TRP A 70 -8.37 5.56 5.62
C TRP A 70 -9.54 5.70 4.63
N CYS A 71 -9.86 4.66 3.86
CA CYS A 71 -11.03 4.67 2.99
C CYS A 71 -12.31 4.90 3.80
N ASN A 72 -12.52 4.17 4.89
CA ASN A 72 -13.73 4.28 5.71
C ASN A 72 -13.90 5.67 6.35
N ALA A 73 -12.80 6.36 6.64
CA ALA A 73 -12.84 7.68 7.26
C ALA A 73 -12.96 8.85 6.27
N PHE A 74 -12.52 8.69 5.02
CA PHE A 74 -12.32 9.81 4.10
C PHE A 74 -12.88 9.62 2.68
N LEU A 75 -13.43 8.44 2.33
CA LEU A 75 -13.98 8.11 1.02
C LEU A 75 -15.40 7.55 1.14
#